data_AF-A0A836WHQ5-F1
#
_entry.id   AF-A0A836WHQ5-F1
#
_cell.length_a   1.000
_cell.length_b   1.000
_cell.length_c   1.000
_cell.angle_alpha   90.00
_cell.angle_beta   90.00
_cell.angle_gamma   90.00
#
_symmetry.space_group_name_H-M   'P 1'
#
loop_
_entity.id
_entity.type
_entity.pdbx_description
1 polymer ?
#
loop_
_entity_poly.entity_id
_entity_poly.type
_entity_poly.pdbx_seq_one_letter_code
_entity_poly.pdbx_strand_id
1 'polypeptide(L)'
;MLDHSSNIVLFPEHVRRTTAELLPQQSDIKNKELWYHEKWKTDIWKLVEEWPYFLTQNQKQRIEKFQSPRADNINTLFFQTIGLKELSNSWQWQGMSQEQAVKCLNTLLYLRRDYVHKNRSYRLIEETDIEYFPKFIEALAGISANKVRDYIYDKVGLSPWWYNNINALNFDSHRCTERA
;
A
#
# COMPACT_ATOMS: atom_id res chain seq x y z
N MET A 1 -7.75 -6.12 -9.77
CA MET A 1 -8.88 -5.16 -9.74
C MET A 1 -8.85 -4.22 -10.94
N LEU A 2 -7.72 -3.61 -11.28
CA LEU A 2 -7.60 -2.71 -12.43
C LEU A 2 -7.85 -3.41 -13.78
N ASP A 3 -7.25 -4.58 -14.01
CA ASP A 3 -7.33 -5.28 -15.30
C ASP A 3 -8.57 -6.20 -15.45
N HIS A 4 -9.36 -6.34 -14.38
CA HIS A 4 -10.46 -7.30 -14.32
C HIS A 4 -11.80 -6.68 -13.89
N SER A 5 -11.81 -5.39 -13.56
CA SER A 5 -13.06 -4.69 -13.27
C SER A 5 -13.69 -4.27 -14.59
N SER A 6 -14.90 -4.72 -14.85
CA SER A 6 -15.74 -4.22 -15.94
C SER A 6 -16.52 -2.96 -15.54
N ASN A 7 -16.43 -2.54 -14.27
CA ASN A 7 -17.27 -1.47 -13.73
C ASN A 7 -16.51 -0.58 -12.74
N ILE A 8 -16.35 0.68 -13.10
CA ILE A 8 -15.71 1.71 -12.26
C ILE A 8 -16.40 1.94 -10.92
N VAL A 9 -17.70 1.64 -10.79
CA VAL A 9 -18.46 1.79 -9.53
C VAL A 9 -17.92 0.89 -8.41
N LEU A 10 -17.18 -0.17 -8.74
CA LEU A 10 -16.51 -1.03 -7.77
C LEU A 10 -15.40 -0.29 -6.99
N PHE A 11 -14.86 0.80 -7.55
CA PHE A 11 -13.87 1.62 -6.87
C PHE A 11 -14.55 2.61 -5.92
N PRO A 12 -14.06 2.75 -4.67
CA PRO A 12 -14.58 3.73 -3.72
C PRO A 12 -14.60 5.15 -4.28
N GLU A 13 -15.58 5.95 -3.83
CA GLU A 13 -15.80 7.30 -4.36
C GLU A 13 -14.54 8.17 -4.28
N HIS A 14 -13.78 8.10 -3.18
CA HIS A 14 -12.58 8.92 -3.04
C HIS A 14 -11.50 8.54 -4.08
N VAL A 15 -11.30 7.24 -4.36
CA VAL A 15 -10.37 6.78 -5.41
C VAL A 15 -10.80 7.31 -6.77
N ARG A 16 -12.10 7.21 -7.08
CA ARG A 16 -12.68 7.78 -8.30
C ARG A 16 -12.45 9.29 -8.36
N ARG A 17 -12.73 10.04 -7.29
CA ARG A 17 -12.56 11.50 -7.29
C ARG A 17 -11.11 11.92 -7.46
N THR A 18 -10.19 11.26 -6.78
CA THR A 18 -8.75 11.57 -6.88
C THR A 18 -8.19 11.20 -8.25
N THR A 19 -8.66 10.11 -8.85
CA THR A 19 -8.26 9.74 -10.23
C THR A 19 -8.81 10.73 -11.25
N ALA A 20 -10.01 11.28 -11.01
CA ALA A 20 -10.65 12.23 -11.91
C ALA A 20 -9.90 13.57 -11.97
N GLU A 21 -9.10 13.90 -10.95
CA GLU A 21 -8.23 15.08 -10.96
C GLU A 21 -7.11 15.01 -12.00
N LEU A 22 -6.83 13.82 -12.56
CA LEU A 22 -5.85 13.63 -13.63
C LEU A 22 -6.43 13.97 -15.02
N LEU A 23 -7.76 13.94 -15.16
CA LEU A 23 -8.44 14.14 -16.45
C LEU A 23 -8.24 15.55 -17.04
N PRO A 24 -8.34 16.67 -16.29
CA PRO A 24 -8.15 18.00 -16.85
C PRO A 24 -6.75 18.26 -17.40
N GLN A 25 -5.75 17.45 -16.99
CA GLN A 25 -4.36 17.61 -17.40
C GLN A 25 -4.00 16.79 -18.65
N GLN A 26 -4.81 15.77 -18.98
CA GLN A 26 -4.43 14.75 -19.97
C GLN A 26 -5.52 14.42 -21.00
N SER A 27 -6.77 14.86 -20.77
CA SER A 27 -7.87 14.51 -21.66
C SER A 27 -8.10 15.57 -22.73
N ASP A 28 -8.37 15.12 -23.96
CA ASP A 28 -8.79 15.94 -25.10
C ASP A 28 -10.31 16.27 -25.02
N ILE A 29 -10.89 16.20 -23.82
CA ILE A 29 -12.31 16.40 -23.58
C ILE A 29 -12.62 17.89 -23.79
N LYS A 30 -13.13 18.19 -24.99
CA LYS A 30 -13.41 19.54 -25.50
C LYS A 30 -14.37 20.36 -24.65
N ASN A 31 -15.21 19.72 -23.83
CA ASN A 31 -16.24 20.39 -23.03
C ASN A 31 -15.72 20.76 -21.64
N LYS A 32 -14.99 21.87 -21.56
CA LYS A 32 -14.56 22.46 -20.29
C LYS A 32 -15.72 22.85 -19.36
N GLU A 33 -16.92 23.01 -19.91
CA GLU A 33 -18.13 23.35 -19.16
C GLU A 33 -18.58 22.25 -18.18
N LEU A 34 -18.21 20.99 -18.43
CA LEU A 34 -18.53 19.87 -17.54
C LEU A 34 -17.77 19.93 -16.19
N TRP A 35 -16.66 20.67 -16.11
CA TRP A 35 -15.81 20.72 -14.90
C TRP A 35 -16.32 21.69 -13.81
N TYR A 36 -17.42 22.41 -14.04
CA TYR A 36 -17.90 23.46 -13.12
C TYR A 36 -18.92 23.01 -12.07
N HIS A 37 -19.39 21.75 -12.09
CA HIS A 37 -20.27 21.21 -11.06
C HIS A 37 -19.54 20.29 -10.08
N GLU A 38 -19.72 20.45 -8.76
CA GLU A 38 -19.05 19.63 -7.72
C GLU A 38 -19.10 18.10 -7.94
N LYS A 39 -20.14 17.61 -8.64
CA LYS A 39 -20.36 16.19 -8.94
C LYS A 39 -19.61 15.66 -10.16
N TRP A 40 -18.93 16.51 -10.95
CA TRP A 40 -18.28 16.06 -12.18
C TRP A 40 -17.25 14.95 -11.91
N LYS A 41 -16.52 15.03 -10.80
CA LYS A 41 -15.51 14.02 -10.40
C LYS A 41 -16.07 12.62 -10.17
N THR A 42 -17.38 12.52 -9.93
CA THR A 42 -18.09 11.25 -9.75
C THR A 42 -18.83 10.79 -11.00
N ASP A 43 -19.29 11.72 -11.83
CA ASP A 43 -20.10 11.42 -13.02
C ASP A 43 -19.28 11.25 -14.30
N ILE A 44 -18.07 11.83 -14.37
CA ILE A 44 -17.23 11.80 -15.57
C ILE A 44 -16.87 10.38 -16.02
N TRP A 45 -16.86 9.43 -15.07
CA TRP A 45 -16.60 8.02 -15.33
C TRP A 45 -17.66 7.32 -16.17
N LYS A 46 -18.86 7.90 -16.29
CA LYS A 46 -19.90 7.41 -17.21
C LYS A 46 -19.64 7.82 -18.66
N LEU A 47 -18.70 8.74 -18.89
CA LEU A 47 -18.46 9.41 -20.16
C LEU A 47 -17.07 9.13 -20.74
N VAL A 48 -16.22 8.41 -20.01
CA VAL A 48 -14.81 8.17 -20.37
C VAL A 48 -14.56 6.67 -20.37
N GLU A 49 -14.18 6.11 -21.52
CA GLU A 49 -13.88 4.67 -21.66
C GLU A 49 -12.45 4.36 -21.19
N GLU A 50 -11.57 5.35 -21.18
CA GLU A 50 -10.15 5.25 -20.83
C GLU A 50 -9.90 5.27 -19.31
N TRP A 51 -10.93 5.12 -18.49
CA TRP A 51 -10.80 5.10 -17.04
C TRP A 51 -9.78 4.09 -16.48
N PRO A 52 -9.54 2.90 -17.08
CA PRO A 52 -8.48 2.00 -16.61
C PRO A 52 -7.10 2.64 -16.73
N TYR A 53 -6.83 3.34 -17.84
CA TYR A 53 -5.57 4.06 -18.05
C TYR A 53 -5.36 5.12 -16.96
N PHE A 54 -6.39 5.91 -16.63
CA PHE A 54 -6.28 6.93 -15.60
C PHE A 54 -6.04 6.34 -14.21
N LEU A 55 -6.63 5.18 -13.89
CA LEU A 55 -6.35 4.48 -12.64
C LEU A 55 -4.90 3.98 -12.59
N THR A 56 -4.37 3.45 -13.69
CA THR A 56 -2.95 3.06 -13.80
C THR A 56 -2.03 4.26 -13.63
N GLN A 57 -2.37 5.43 -14.20
CA GLN A 57 -1.60 6.65 -14.00
C GLN A 57 -1.66 7.14 -12.55
N ASN A 58 -2.85 7.12 -11.91
CA ASN A 58 -2.97 7.46 -10.49
C ASN A 58 -2.11 6.53 -9.65
N GLN A 59 -2.20 5.20 -9.84
CA GLN A 59 -1.36 4.23 -9.15
C GLN A 59 0.14 4.57 -9.31
N LYS A 60 0.59 4.81 -10.55
CA LYS A 60 1.99 5.16 -10.84
C LYS A 60 2.42 6.41 -10.08
N GLN A 61 1.64 7.49 -10.13
CA GLN A 61 1.96 8.73 -9.40
C GLN A 61 2.01 8.52 -7.87
N ARG A 62 1.17 7.65 -7.31
CA ARG A 62 1.21 7.34 -5.87
C ARG A 62 2.46 6.55 -5.50
N ILE A 63 2.85 5.59 -6.33
CA ILE A 63 4.09 4.81 -6.15
C ILE A 63 5.32 5.71 -6.27
N GLU A 64 5.37 6.61 -7.25
CA GLU A 64 6.49 7.56 -7.42
C GLU A 64 6.65 8.50 -6.22
N LYS A 65 5.54 8.89 -5.58
CA LYS A 65 5.55 9.73 -4.38
C LYS A 65 5.79 8.95 -3.08
N PHE A 66 5.84 7.62 -3.13
CA PHE A 66 6.01 6.78 -1.96
C PHE A 66 7.46 6.78 -1.47
N GLN A 67 7.75 7.63 -0.48
CA GLN A 67 9.12 7.87 -0.01
C GLN A 67 9.63 6.83 1.01
N SER A 68 8.74 6.22 1.79
CA SER A 68 9.14 5.34 2.89
C SER A 68 8.05 4.34 3.23
N PRO A 69 8.39 3.07 3.46
CA PRO A 69 7.42 2.03 3.79
C PRO A 69 7.06 1.99 5.28
N ARG A 70 6.82 3.16 5.89
CA ARG A 70 6.21 3.22 7.23
C ARG A 70 4.75 2.78 7.16
N ALA A 71 4.22 2.26 8.27
CA ALA A 71 2.84 1.79 8.37
C ALA A 71 1.82 2.80 7.83
N ASP A 72 1.88 4.06 8.29
CA ASP A 72 0.95 5.12 7.86
C ASP A 72 1.04 5.41 6.36
N ASN A 73 2.26 5.39 5.80
CA ASN A 73 2.49 5.61 4.38
C ASN A 73 1.93 4.45 3.55
N ILE A 74 2.09 3.22 4.02
CA ILE A 74 1.53 2.03 3.39
C ILE A 74 0.00 2.08 3.44
N ASN A 75 -0.59 2.38 4.60
CA ASN A 75 -2.04 2.54 4.73
C ASN A 75 -2.56 3.63 3.79
N THR A 76 -1.88 4.77 3.74
CA THR A 76 -2.21 5.88 2.84
C THR A 76 -2.13 5.45 1.37
N LEU A 77 -1.06 4.76 0.97
CA LEU A 77 -0.87 4.29 -0.40
C LEU A 77 -2.01 3.37 -0.84
N PHE A 78 -2.33 2.35 -0.04
CA PHE A 78 -3.39 1.40 -0.37
C PHE A 78 -4.78 2.03 -0.29
N PHE A 79 -5.01 2.93 0.66
CA PHE A 79 -6.26 3.67 0.74
C PHE A 79 -6.48 4.57 -0.48
N GLN A 80 -5.46 5.32 -0.91
CA GLN A 80 -5.56 6.21 -2.07
C GLN A 80 -5.63 5.46 -3.41
N THR A 81 -5.05 4.26 -3.49
CA THR A 81 -4.98 3.49 -4.75
C THR A 81 -6.19 2.60 -4.95
N ILE A 82 -6.59 1.85 -3.92
CA ILE A 82 -7.67 0.85 -4.02
C ILE A 82 -8.76 1.02 -2.96
N GLY A 83 -8.60 1.95 -2.02
CA GLY A 83 -9.58 2.20 -0.96
C GLY A 83 -9.52 1.23 0.21
N LEU A 84 -8.47 0.42 0.32
CA LEU A 84 -8.22 -0.43 1.47
C LEU A 84 -7.68 0.41 2.63
N LYS A 85 -8.43 0.44 3.74
CA LYS A 85 -8.06 1.16 4.96
C LYS A 85 -7.24 0.26 5.89
N GLU A 86 -6.31 0.87 6.62
CA GLU A 86 -5.57 0.25 7.73
C GLU A 86 -4.98 -1.14 7.41
N LEU A 87 -4.27 -1.26 6.28
CA LEU A 87 -3.62 -2.51 5.89
C LEU A 87 -2.69 -3.04 7.00
N SER A 88 -1.97 -2.15 7.68
CA SER A 88 -1.05 -2.52 8.76
C SER A 88 -1.72 -3.23 9.94
N ASN A 89 -3.04 -3.08 10.15
CA ASN A 89 -3.76 -3.80 11.21
C ASN A 89 -3.77 -5.32 10.98
N SER A 90 -3.47 -5.78 9.76
CA SER A 90 -3.30 -7.19 9.46
C SER A 90 -1.95 -7.77 9.86
N TRP A 91 -0.95 -6.94 10.19
CA TRP A 91 0.42 -7.37 10.49
C TRP A 91 0.56 -8.00 11.87
N GLN A 92 -0.08 -9.14 12.04
CA GLN A 92 -0.07 -9.91 13.28
C GLN A 92 -0.01 -11.40 12.96
N TRP A 93 0.73 -12.13 13.78
CA TRP A 93 0.85 -13.58 13.71
C TRP A 93 1.26 -14.12 15.08
N GLN A 94 1.39 -15.43 15.20
CA GLN A 94 1.78 -16.05 16.46
C GLN A 94 3.14 -15.50 16.94
N GLY A 95 3.16 -14.90 18.13
CA GLY A 95 4.37 -14.30 18.72
C GLY A 95 4.69 -12.87 18.26
N MET A 96 3.87 -12.25 17.40
CA MET A 96 4.06 -10.87 16.95
C MET A 96 2.72 -10.13 16.86
N SER A 97 2.50 -9.15 17.73
CA SER A 97 1.37 -8.23 17.63
C SER A 97 1.59 -7.19 16.52
N GLN A 98 0.51 -6.53 16.11
CA GLN A 98 0.57 -5.39 15.19
C GLN A 98 1.57 -4.33 15.65
N GLU A 99 1.48 -3.92 16.92
CA GLU A 99 2.33 -2.87 17.48
C GLU A 99 3.81 -3.28 17.44
N GLN A 100 4.10 -4.54 17.76
CA GLN A 100 5.46 -5.08 17.70
C GLN A 100 5.97 -5.12 16.24
N ALA A 101 5.14 -5.54 15.29
CA ALA A 101 5.51 -5.56 13.87
C ALA A 101 5.80 -4.14 13.35
N VAL A 102 4.95 -3.16 13.67
CA VAL A 102 5.17 -1.74 13.30
C VAL A 102 6.45 -1.20 13.94
N LYS A 103 6.69 -1.50 15.22
CA LYS A 103 7.92 -1.11 15.92
C LYS A 103 9.17 -1.72 15.26
N CYS A 104 9.08 -2.98 14.84
CA CYS A 104 10.17 -3.67 14.16
C CYS A 104 10.48 -3.09 12.78
N LEU A 105 9.45 -2.79 12.00
CA LEU A 105 9.59 -2.12 10.71
C LEU A 105 10.27 -0.75 10.87
N ASN A 106 9.85 0.03 11.87
CA ASN A 106 10.47 1.32 12.16
C ASN A 106 11.94 1.17 12.57
N THR A 107 12.27 0.19 13.41
CA THR A 107 13.65 -0.16 13.79
C THR A 107 14.50 -0.43 12.56
N LEU A 108 14.05 -1.29 11.63
CA LEU A 108 14.76 -1.58 10.40
C LEU A 108 14.96 -0.33 9.52
N LEU A 109 13.94 0.53 9.44
CA LEU A 109 14.04 1.78 8.68
C LEU A 109 15.03 2.77 9.31
N TYR A 110 15.11 2.84 10.64
CA TYR A 110 16.12 3.65 11.33
C TYR A 110 17.53 3.11 11.09
N LEU A 111 17.73 1.78 11.21
CA LEU A 111 19.02 1.15 10.91
C LEU A 111 19.47 1.45 9.47
N ARG A 112 18.57 1.32 8.49
CA ARG A 112 18.85 1.67 7.09
C ARG A 112 19.23 3.14 6.95
N ARG A 113 18.47 4.04 7.59
CA ARG A 113 18.74 5.49 7.55
C ARG A 113 20.12 5.82 8.11
N ASP A 114 20.47 5.26 9.26
CA ASP A 114 21.76 5.50 9.90
C ASP A 114 22.90 4.99 9.02
N TYR A 115 22.75 3.80 8.44
CA TYR A 115 23.71 3.25 7.50
C TYR A 115 23.92 4.15 6.28
N VAL A 116 22.84 4.61 5.64
CA VAL A 116 22.90 5.48 4.45
C VAL A 116 23.56 6.82 4.75
N HIS A 117 23.25 7.42 5.90
CA HIS A 117 23.84 8.71 6.29
C HIS A 117 25.19 8.58 7.00
N LYS A 118 25.74 7.37 7.13
CA LYS A 118 26.97 7.07 7.88
C LYS A 118 26.92 7.61 9.32
N ASN A 119 25.72 7.63 9.92
CA ASN A 119 25.56 7.95 11.32
C ASN A 119 26.03 6.77 12.17
N ARG A 120 26.42 7.05 13.40
CA ARG A 120 26.57 5.99 14.41
C ARG A 120 25.20 5.36 14.61
N SER A 121 25.06 4.08 14.27
CA SER A 121 23.81 3.37 14.49
C SER A 121 23.48 3.34 15.98
N TYR A 122 22.20 3.52 16.30
CA TYR A 122 21.72 3.46 17.69
C TYR A 122 21.81 2.05 18.30
N ARG A 123 22.00 0.98 17.51
CA ARG A 123 22.36 -0.35 18.01
C ARG A 123 23.37 -1.06 17.12
N LEU A 124 24.10 -2.02 17.68
CA LEU A 124 24.94 -2.94 16.90
C LEU A 124 24.06 -3.92 16.12
N ILE A 125 24.41 -4.14 14.84
CA ILE A 125 23.81 -5.17 13.99
C ILE A 125 24.55 -6.47 14.25
N GLU A 126 23.82 -7.53 14.57
CA GLU A 126 24.36 -8.87 14.75
C GLU A 126 24.21 -9.71 13.47
N GLU A 127 25.02 -10.75 13.31
CA GLU A 127 24.90 -11.68 12.16
C GLU A 127 23.49 -12.27 12.06
N THR A 128 22.88 -12.57 13.20
CA THR A 128 21.51 -13.07 13.28
C THR A 128 20.45 -12.06 12.79
N ASP A 129 20.75 -10.76 12.78
CA ASP A 129 19.85 -9.75 12.20
C ASP A 129 19.80 -9.84 10.66
N ILE A 130 20.89 -10.31 10.03
CA ILE A 130 20.98 -10.48 8.57
C ILE A 130 19.99 -11.54 8.09
N GLU A 131 19.78 -12.60 8.88
CA GLU A 131 18.77 -13.61 8.57
C GLU A 131 17.37 -13.17 9.00
N TYR A 132 17.26 -12.51 10.14
CA TYR A 132 15.98 -12.14 10.75
C TYR A 132 15.18 -11.14 9.92
N PHE A 133 15.79 -10.02 9.51
CA PHE A 133 15.04 -8.92 8.88
C PHE A 133 14.48 -9.25 7.49
N PRO A 134 15.19 -9.97 6.60
CA PRO A 134 14.61 -10.41 5.32
C PRO A 134 13.36 -11.26 5.53
N LYS A 135 13.44 -12.26 6.42
CA LYS A 135 12.30 -13.11 6.79
C LYS A 135 11.13 -12.31 7.37
N PHE A 136 11.41 -11.30 8.18
CA PHE A 136 10.41 -10.38 8.72
C PHE A 136 9.70 -9.58 7.61
N ILE A 137 10.45 -9.06 6.65
CA ILE A 137 9.90 -8.31 5.51
C ILE A 137 9.10 -9.22 4.58
N GLU A 138 9.55 -10.45 4.33
CA GLU A 138 8.79 -11.46 3.60
C GLU A 138 7.46 -11.77 4.27
N ALA A 139 7.45 -11.92 5.60
CA ALA A 139 6.21 -12.12 6.36
C ALA A 139 5.26 -10.93 6.20
N LEU A 140 5.73 -9.69 6.40
CA LEU A 140 4.91 -8.49 6.20
C LEU A 140 4.34 -8.40 4.79
N ALA A 141 5.16 -8.70 3.77
CA ALA A 141 4.75 -8.69 2.38
C ALA A 141 3.69 -9.75 2.10
N GLY A 142 3.88 -10.99 2.59
CA GLY A 142 2.93 -12.08 2.46
C GLY A 142 1.58 -11.78 3.11
N ILE A 143 1.59 -11.26 4.35
CA ILE A 143 0.37 -10.84 5.07
C ILE A 143 -0.35 -9.75 4.28
N SER A 144 0.40 -8.72 3.85
CA SER A 144 -0.16 -7.60 3.11
C SER A 144 -0.79 -8.05 1.78
N ALA A 145 -0.10 -8.91 1.04
CA ALA A 145 -0.57 -9.46 -0.22
C ALA A 145 -1.84 -10.30 -0.03
N ASN A 146 -1.92 -11.10 1.05
CA ASN A 146 -3.12 -11.87 1.37
C ASN A 146 -4.29 -10.95 1.74
N LYS A 147 -4.06 -9.92 2.57
CA LYS A 147 -5.11 -8.97 2.94
C LYS A 147 -5.64 -8.19 1.73
N VAL A 148 -4.76 -7.78 0.82
CA VAL A 148 -5.14 -7.11 -0.43
C VAL A 148 -5.89 -8.05 -1.36
N ARG A 149 -5.46 -9.31 -1.47
CA ARG A 149 -6.15 -10.35 -2.24
C ARG A 149 -7.57 -10.54 -1.75
N ASP A 150 -7.76 -10.69 -0.44
CA ASP A 150 -9.07 -10.91 0.16
C ASP A 150 -9.98 -9.68 -0.05
N TYR A 151 -9.44 -8.47 0.13
CA TYR A 151 -10.16 -7.24 -0.18
C TYR A 151 -10.60 -7.17 -1.65
N ILE A 152 -9.74 -7.55 -2.59
CA ILE A 152 -10.08 -7.57 -4.02
C ILE A 152 -11.17 -8.61 -4.29
N TYR A 153 -11.03 -9.82 -3.73
CA TYR A 153 -12.03 -10.88 -3.88
C TYR A 153 -13.41 -10.42 -3.37
N ASP A 154 -13.48 -9.76 -2.22
CA ASP A 154 -14.73 -9.22 -1.67
C ASP A 154 -15.40 -8.18 -2.59
N LYS A 155 -14.62 -7.50 -3.45
CA LYS A 155 -15.13 -6.50 -4.39
C LYS A 155 -15.48 -7.06 -5.75
N VAL A 156 -14.71 -8.00 -6.28
CA VAL A 156 -14.84 -8.47 -7.67
C VAL A 156 -15.23 -9.94 -7.82
N GLY A 157 -15.27 -10.71 -6.73
CA GLY A 157 -15.57 -12.14 -6.74
C GLY A 157 -14.47 -13.03 -7.31
N LEU A 158 -13.31 -12.46 -7.64
CA LEU A 158 -12.16 -13.16 -8.24
C LEU A 158 -10.88 -12.82 -7.49
N SER A 159 -10.08 -13.85 -7.19
CA SER A 159 -8.77 -13.67 -6.56
C SER A 159 -7.71 -13.37 -7.63
N PRO A 160 -6.96 -12.27 -7.51
CA PRO A 160 -5.96 -11.89 -8.51
C PRO A 160 -4.69 -12.75 -8.47
N TRP A 161 -4.39 -13.38 -7.34
CA TRP A 161 -3.25 -14.30 -7.15
C TRP A 161 -3.56 -15.34 -6.06
N TRP A 162 -2.67 -16.31 -5.90
CA TRP A 162 -2.78 -17.38 -4.91
C TRP A 162 -2.47 -16.88 -3.50
N TYR A 163 -2.99 -17.57 -2.50
CA TYR A 163 -2.69 -17.22 -1.11
C TYR A 163 -1.21 -17.48 -0.81
N ASN A 164 -0.51 -16.48 -0.26
CA ASN A 164 0.88 -16.63 0.12
C ASN A 164 0.96 -17.43 1.41
N ASN A 165 1.72 -18.53 1.38
CA ASN A 165 2.01 -19.27 2.60
C ASN A 165 3.02 -18.49 3.43
N ILE A 166 2.61 -18.06 4.62
CA ILE A 166 3.42 -17.26 5.52
C ILE A 166 4.02 -18.25 6.50
N ASN A 167 5.28 -18.61 6.27
CA ASN A 167 6.02 -19.42 7.23
C ASN A 167 6.25 -18.57 8.48
N ALA A 168 5.33 -18.69 9.45
CA ALA A 168 5.44 -18.02 10.74
C ALA A 168 6.65 -18.59 11.47
N LEU A 169 7.78 -17.90 11.33
CA LEU A 169 8.95 -18.14 12.14
C LEU A 169 8.66 -17.66 13.56
N ASN A 170 9.33 -18.25 14.55
CA ASN A 170 9.36 -17.67 15.90
C ASN A 170 10.14 -16.36 15.83
N PHE A 171 9.42 -15.26 15.56
CA PHE A 171 10.00 -13.93 15.50
C PHE A 171 10.22 -13.40 16.92
N ASP A 172 11.48 -13.16 17.26
CA ASP A 172 11.86 -12.53 18.51
C ASP A 172 11.66 -11.00 18.45
N SER A 173 10.56 -10.52 19.04
CA SER A 173 10.26 -9.10 19.12
C SER A 173 11.30 -8.26 19.88
N HIS A 174 12.18 -8.87 20.69
CA HIS A 174 13.27 -8.14 21.35
C HIS A 174 14.34 -7.65 20.37
N ARG A 175 14.44 -8.23 19.17
CA ARG A 175 15.32 -7.73 18.11
C ARG A 175 14.85 -6.41 17.50
N CYS A 176 13.59 -6.08 17.75
CA CYS A 176 12.91 -4.88 17.28
C CYS A 176 12.98 -3.73 18.30
N THR A 177 13.86 -3.82 19.30
CA THR A 177 14.06 -2.78 20.31
C THR A 177 15.46 -2.19 20.26
N GLU A 178 15.59 -0.96 20.73
CA GLU A 178 16.89 -0.35 21.04
C GLU A 178 17.58 -1.22 22.09
N ARG A 179 18.86 -1.54 21.87
CA ARG A 179 19.71 -1.91 23.02
C ARG A 179 19.95 -0.60 23.77
N ALA A 180 19.45 -0.54 25.00
CA ALA A 180 19.73 0.54 25.94
C ALA A 180 21.24 0.69 26.18
#